data_AF-A0A919AN66-F1
#
_entry.id   AF-A0A919AN66-F1
#
_cell.length_a   1.000
_cell.length_b   1.000
_cell.length_c   1.000
_cell.angle_alpha   90.00
_cell.angle_beta   90.00
_cell.angle_gamma   90.00
#
_symmetry.space_group_name_H-M   'P 1'
#
loop_
_entity.id
_entity.type
_entity.pdbx_description
1 polymer ?
#
loop_
_entity_poly.entity_id
_entity_poly.type
_entity_poly.pdbx_seq_one_letter_code
_entity_poly.pdbx_strand_id
1 'polypeptide(L)'
;MHAHGTRNRLSEEPDTASRGMAAPSAPVQRMLTLQRIAGNAAVARAVETGRHGHGPGCGHKNVEGTSPTAQRAATQHPNGTEPAVQRTTVALGDAATVQRATEDVQDLLTVRYWESTNNFAKLTKAVNNKLKGNAGKKGKGGKKGSNSEGTGSPRMPEKVLNDTIPGLLRELRDMPATGAQLKLFRTMPTEEADAILEWQAEKKDATEDWMRNPPKGKVALAFREDERVGAIPVRGHLGDEQQAGVYYDKGDDKSRASKRTLMFVLKPDAHKLFFSPQYMALSETGTAPTAIRNSDKVEGHKFPRAAGGEGNLPGYIGVKSESHGDLSIVVNNQATRLLFQAFLSEVVEV
;
A
#
# COMPACT_ATOMS: atom_id res chain seq x y z
N MET A 1 -44.95 19.90 -43.17
CA MET A 1 -45.83 18.86 -42.62
C MET A 1 -44.96 17.69 -42.16
N HIS A 2 -44.59 17.64 -40.88
CA HIS A 2 -43.82 16.52 -40.33
C HIS A 2 -44.51 16.02 -39.06
N ALA A 3 -44.80 14.72 -39.07
CA ALA A 3 -45.65 14.02 -38.13
C ALA A 3 -44.88 13.62 -36.86
N HIS A 4 -45.50 13.85 -35.71
CA HIS A 4 -45.07 13.31 -34.42
C HIS A 4 -45.52 11.85 -34.29
N GLY A 5 -44.58 10.94 -34.06
CA GLY A 5 -44.84 9.54 -33.73
C GLY A 5 -44.78 9.32 -32.22
N THR A 6 -45.94 9.09 -31.60
CA THR A 6 -46.13 8.61 -30.22
C THR A 6 -45.71 7.15 -30.09
N ARG A 7 -44.85 6.82 -29.11
CA ARG A 7 -44.54 5.44 -28.72
C ARG A 7 -45.36 5.01 -27.51
N ASN A 8 -46.00 3.84 -27.68
CA ASN A 8 -46.80 3.12 -26.68
C ASN A 8 -45.93 2.62 -25.53
N ARG A 9 -46.48 2.74 -24.31
CA ARG A 9 -45.97 2.19 -23.05
C ARG A 9 -46.98 1.16 -22.56
N LEU A 10 -46.77 -0.12 -22.86
CA LEU A 10 -47.50 -1.24 -22.25
C LEU A 10 -46.66 -2.51 -22.31
N SER A 11 -46.11 -2.92 -21.17
CA SER A 11 -46.14 -4.30 -20.66
C SER A 11 -45.50 -4.34 -19.27
N GLU A 12 -46.35 -4.35 -18.24
CA GLU A 12 -46.02 -4.74 -16.87
C GLU A 12 -46.13 -6.27 -16.80
N GLU A 13 -45.04 -6.96 -16.46
CA GLU A 13 -45.09 -8.36 -16.01
C GLU A 13 -44.92 -8.40 -14.48
N PRO A 14 -45.69 -9.22 -13.75
CA PRO A 14 -45.63 -9.31 -12.30
C PRO A 14 -44.44 -10.16 -11.85
N ASP A 15 -43.50 -9.51 -11.16
CA ASP A 15 -42.35 -10.15 -10.54
C ASP A 15 -42.76 -11.15 -9.46
N THR A 16 -42.26 -12.38 -9.62
CA THR A 16 -42.43 -13.49 -8.69
C THR A 16 -41.77 -13.21 -7.35
N ALA A 17 -42.51 -13.52 -6.28
CA ALA A 17 -42.12 -13.37 -4.89
C ALA A 17 -40.76 -14.00 -4.55
N SER A 18 -39.74 -13.15 -4.41
CA SER A 18 -38.45 -13.51 -3.81
C SER A 18 -38.64 -13.68 -2.30
N ARG A 19 -38.68 -14.93 -1.83
CA ARG A 19 -38.59 -15.30 -0.40
C ARG A 19 -37.30 -14.71 0.19
N GLY A 20 -37.44 -13.66 0.98
CA GLY A 20 -36.32 -13.04 1.70
C GLY A 20 -35.74 -14.01 2.73
N MET A 21 -34.53 -14.53 2.46
CA MET A 21 -33.72 -15.17 3.49
C MET A 21 -33.31 -14.10 4.50
N ALA A 22 -33.68 -14.29 5.77
CA ALA A 22 -33.33 -13.39 6.84
C ALA A 22 -31.80 -13.23 6.92
N ALA A 23 -31.33 -11.99 6.91
CA ALA A 23 -29.90 -11.69 6.98
C ALA A 23 -29.31 -12.24 8.29
N PRO A 24 -28.09 -12.81 8.26
CA PRO A 24 -27.45 -13.36 9.46
C PRO A 24 -27.25 -12.26 10.49
N SER A 25 -27.53 -12.58 11.75
CA SER A 25 -27.42 -11.64 12.87
C SER A 25 -25.97 -11.15 13.03
N ALA A 26 -25.80 -9.93 13.55
CA ALA A 26 -24.49 -9.29 13.70
C ALA A 26 -23.41 -10.15 14.43
N PRO A 27 -23.74 -10.99 15.43
CA PRO A 27 -22.77 -11.91 16.03
C PRO A 27 -22.26 -12.98 15.07
N VAL A 28 -23.14 -13.53 14.23
CA VAL A 28 -22.78 -14.55 13.22
C VAL A 28 -21.87 -13.94 12.15
N GLN A 29 -22.14 -12.71 11.72
CA GLN A 29 -21.28 -11.99 10.78
C GLN A 29 -19.87 -11.72 11.34
N ARG A 30 -19.75 -11.46 12.65
CA ARG A 30 -18.46 -11.31 13.32
C ARG A 30 -17.69 -12.63 13.38
N MET A 31 -18.38 -13.74 13.70
CA MET A 31 -17.77 -15.07 13.71
C MET A 31 -17.27 -15.49 12.32
N LEU A 32 -18.08 -15.26 11.27
CA LEU A 32 -17.69 -15.55 9.88
C LEU A 32 -16.50 -14.70 9.42
N THR A 33 -16.45 -13.42 9.82
CA THR A 33 -15.30 -12.56 9.57
C THR A 33 -14.04 -13.09 10.25
N LEU A 34 -14.14 -13.54 11.51
CA LEU A 34 -13.02 -14.15 12.23
C LEU A 34 -12.54 -15.46 11.59
N GLN A 35 -13.46 -16.33 11.18
CA GLN A 35 -13.12 -17.57 10.47
C GLN A 35 -12.39 -17.28 9.16
N ARG A 36 -12.83 -16.27 8.39
CA ARG A 36 -12.16 -15.85 7.15
C ARG A 36 -10.75 -15.30 7.41
N ILE A 37 -10.57 -14.52 8.47
CA ILE A 37 -9.25 -14.00 8.87
C ILE A 37 -8.31 -15.14 9.29
N ALA A 38 -8.81 -16.08 10.10
CA ALA A 38 -8.03 -17.25 10.53
C ALA A 38 -7.63 -18.14 9.36
N GLY A 39 -8.55 -18.37 8.41
CA GLY A 39 -8.28 -19.11 7.17
C GLY A 39 -7.20 -18.45 6.32
N ASN A 40 -7.30 -17.14 6.08
CA ASN A 40 -6.32 -16.41 5.28
C ASN A 40 -4.93 -16.40 5.94
N ALA A 41 -4.85 -16.30 7.27
CA ALA A 41 -3.59 -16.37 8.00
C ALA A 41 -2.95 -17.76 7.94
N ALA A 42 -3.74 -18.84 7.97
CA ALA A 42 -3.25 -20.20 7.79
C ALA A 42 -2.70 -20.44 6.38
N VAL A 43 -3.38 -19.92 5.34
CA VAL A 43 -2.93 -19.98 3.95
C VAL A 43 -1.62 -19.22 3.76
N ALA A 44 -1.51 -17.99 4.30
CA ALA A 44 -0.27 -17.21 4.21
C ALA A 44 0.93 -17.93 4.86
N ARG A 45 0.75 -18.56 6.03
CA ARG A 45 1.80 -19.38 6.65
C ARG A 45 2.15 -20.62 5.83
N ALA A 46 1.17 -21.28 5.23
CA ALA A 46 1.42 -22.45 4.38
C ALA A 46 2.23 -22.07 3.13
N VAL A 47 1.91 -20.92 2.52
CA VAL A 47 2.67 -20.37 1.39
C VAL A 47 4.09 -19.99 1.81
N GLU A 48 4.26 -19.30 2.93
CA GLU A 48 5.59 -18.94 3.45
C GLU A 48 6.45 -20.17 3.76
N THR A 49 5.84 -21.19 4.39
CA THR A 49 6.52 -22.46 4.69
C THR A 49 6.96 -23.17 3.40
N GLY A 50 6.16 -23.07 2.33
CA GLY A 50 6.48 -23.62 1.01
C GLY A 50 7.52 -22.80 0.22
N ARG A 51 7.80 -21.55 0.60
CA ARG A 51 8.79 -20.67 -0.04
C ARG A 51 10.19 -20.75 0.58
N HIS A 52 10.36 -21.51 1.66
CA HIS A 52 11.70 -21.86 2.14
C HIS A 52 12.36 -22.85 1.18
N GLY A 53 13.04 -22.30 0.16
CA GLY A 53 13.89 -23.06 -0.74
C GLY A 53 15.07 -23.64 0.03
N HIS A 54 15.20 -24.96 0.02
CA HIS A 54 16.42 -25.62 0.48
C HIS A 54 17.57 -25.23 -0.45
N GLY A 55 18.52 -24.44 0.08
CA GLY A 55 19.78 -24.20 -0.61
C GLY A 55 20.59 -25.50 -0.74
N PRO A 56 21.54 -25.58 -1.69
CA PRO A 56 22.45 -26.71 -1.81
C PRO A 56 23.30 -26.82 -0.53
N GLY A 57 22.95 -27.76 0.37
CA GLY A 57 23.64 -27.93 1.66
C GLY A 57 22.78 -28.26 2.87
N CYS A 58 21.44 -28.35 2.75
CA CYS A 58 20.62 -28.91 3.84
C CYS A 58 20.86 -30.42 3.99
N GLY A 59 21.89 -30.77 4.77
CA GLY A 59 22.33 -32.13 5.02
C GLY A 59 21.32 -32.94 5.83
N HIS A 60 20.52 -33.75 5.15
CA HIS A 60 20.06 -35.01 5.72
C HIS A 60 21.19 -36.01 5.53
N LYS A 61 21.95 -36.26 6.60
CA LYS A 61 23.00 -37.29 6.62
C LYS A 61 22.37 -38.63 6.24
N ASN A 62 22.77 -39.15 5.09
CA ASN A 62 22.60 -40.56 4.75
C ASN A 62 23.30 -41.39 5.83
N VAL A 63 22.52 -42.22 6.52
CA VAL A 63 23.04 -43.24 7.43
C VAL A 63 23.24 -44.51 6.59
N GLU A 64 24.42 -44.62 5.99
CA GLU A 64 25.00 -45.88 5.52
C GLU A 64 26.50 -45.76 5.80
N GLY A 65 27.20 -46.65 6.49
CA GLY A 65 26.88 -47.88 7.20
C GLY A 65 28.23 -48.43 7.67
N THR A 66 28.30 -49.10 8.82
CA THR A 66 29.41 -50.02 9.11
C THR A 66 29.05 -50.96 10.25
N SER A 67 28.99 -52.27 9.96
CA SER A 67 29.30 -53.32 10.94
C SER A 67 29.71 -54.59 10.21
N PRO A 68 30.90 -55.14 10.51
CA PRO A 68 31.28 -56.49 10.09
C PRO A 68 30.90 -57.54 11.15
N THR A 69 30.35 -58.64 10.63
CA THR A 69 30.59 -60.07 10.93
C THR A 69 30.55 -60.66 12.36
N ALA A 70 29.72 -61.72 12.48
CA ALA A 70 29.86 -63.00 13.21
C ALA A 70 29.35 -63.17 14.67
N GLN A 71 28.37 -64.11 14.78
CA GLN A 71 28.08 -65.13 15.81
C GLN A 71 27.94 -64.68 17.29
N ARG A 72 26.90 -65.05 18.06
CA ARG A 72 26.44 -66.41 18.42
C ARG A 72 25.12 -66.32 19.25
N ALA A 73 24.40 -67.44 19.30
CA ALA A 73 23.08 -67.70 19.89
C ALA A 73 22.79 -67.26 21.34
N ALA A 74 21.50 -67.00 21.64
CA ALA A 74 20.66 -67.74 22.61
C ALA A 74 19.36 -66.97 23.01
N THR A 75 18.20 -67.59 22.71
CA THR A 75 16.97 -67.74 23.52
C THR A 75 16.64 -66.78 24.68
N GLN A 76 15.44 -66.14 24.64
CA GLN A 76 14.29 -66.27 25.58
C GLN A 76 13.44 -64.97 25.73
N HIS A 77 12.13 -65.11 25.55
CA HIS A 77 11.05 -64.29 26.16
C HIS A 77 11.08 -64.43 27.72
N PRO A 78 10.40 -63.63 28.57
CA PRO A 78 9.15 -62.87 28.33
C PRO A 78 8.97 -61.52 29.11
N ASN A 79 7.75 -60.97 29.04
CA ASN A 79 7.10 -59.95 29.89
C ASN A 79 7.63 -58.51 29.77
N GLY A 80 6.84 -57.48 29.47
CA GLY A 80 5.44 -57.25 29.84
C GLY A 80 5.40 -56.17 30.92
N THR A 81 5.43 -54.88 30.54
CA THR A 81 4.95 -53.75 31.36
C THR A 81 4.77 -52.52 30.45
N GLU A 82 3.53 -52.04 30.30
CA GLU A 82 3.19 -50.76 29.67
C GLU A 82 3.72 -49.58 30.51
N PRO A 83 4.29 -48.53 29.91
CA PRO A 83 4.40 -47.24 30.58
C PRO A 83 3.20 -46.35 30.25
N ALA A 84 2.61 -45.83 31.32
CA ALA A 84 1.48 -44.93 31.36
C ALA A 84 1.65 -43.68 30.48
N VAL A 85 0.60 -43.37 29.71
CA VAL A 85 0.42 -42.10 29.01
C VAL A 85 0.20 -40.99 30.06
N GLN A 86 1.24 -40.21 30.35
CA GLN A 86 1.09 -38.96 31.08
C GLN A 86 0.44 -37.92 30.16
N ARG A 87 -0.85 -37.69 30.38
CA ARG A 87 -1.63 -36.64 29.75
C ARG A 87 -1.28 -35.31 30.42
N THR A 88 -0.33 -34.59 29.83
CA THR A 88 0.03 -33.23 30.26
C THR A 88 -1.13 -32.29 29.94
N THR A 89 -1.87 -31.88 30.98
CA THR A 89 -2.85 -30.78 30.90
C THR A 89 -2.09 -29.46 30.78
N VAL A 90 -2.02 -28.92 29.57
CA VAL A 90 -1.49 -27.57 29.34
C VAL A 90 -2.51 -26.57 29.89
N ALA A 91 -2.07 -25.81 30.89
CA ALA A 91 -2.84 -24.75 31.51
C ALA A 91 -3.24 -23.70 30.46
N LEU A 92 -4.52 -23.31 30.51
CA LEU A 92 -5.07 -22.12 29.86
C LEU A 92 -4.45 -20.88 30.52
N GLY A 93 -3.23 -20.55 30.08
CA GLY A 93 -2.55 -19.30 30.40
C GLY A 93 -3.00 -18.20 29.45
N ASP A 94 -3.47 -17.12 30.06
CA ASP A 94 -3.57 -15.73 29.63
C ASP A 94 -3.72 -15.41 28.14
N ALA A 95 -4.74 -14.59 27.86
CA ALA A 95 -5.01 -13.95 26.58
C ALA A 95 -3.73 -13.38 25.98
N ALA A 96 -3.11 -14.17 25.10
CA ALA A 96 -2.00 -13.78 24.27
C ALA A 96 -2.44 -12.51 23.53
N THR A 97 -1.84 -11.39 23.91
CA THR A 97 -1.89 -10.18 23.10
C THR A 97 -1.29 -10.60 21.78
N VAL A 98 -2.15 -10.83 20.78
CA VAL A 98 -1.75 -11.16 19.41
C VAL A 98 -0.92 -9.98 18.94
N GLN A 99 0.39 -10.06 19.13
CA GLN A 99 1.35 -9.21 18.44
C GLN A 99 1.08 -9.49 16.97
N ARG A 100 0.36 -8.58 16.30
CA ARG A 100 0.16 -8.67 14.85
C ARG A 100 1.54 -8.87 14.26
N ALA A 101 1.71 -9.97 13.52
CA ALA A 101 2.86 -10.14 12.64
C ALA A 101 3.09 -8.79 11.94
N THR A 102 4.35 -8.34 11.95
CA THR A 102 4.81 -7.07 11.39
C THR A 102 3.97 -6.71 10.16
N GLU A 103 3.16 -5.64 10.25
CA GLU A 103 2.28 -5.22 9.16
C GLU A 103 3.12 -5.13 7.89
N ASP A 104 2.71 -5.81 6.81
CA ASP A 104 3.41 -5.74 5.53
C ASP A 104 3.38 -4.28 5.07
N VAL A 105 4.53 -3.73 4.70
CA VAL A 105 4.63 -2.35 4.23
C VAL A 105 3.75 -2.12 3.00
N GLN A 106 3.47 -3.16 2.20
CA GLN A 106 2.57 -3.07 1.06
C GLN A 106 1.11 -2.83 1.45
N ASP A 107 0.69 -3.18 2.67
CA ASP A 107 -0.66 -2.90 3.15
C ASP A 107 -0.96 -1.39 3.18
N LEU A 108 0.08 -0.53 3.22
CA LEU A 108 -0.06 0.92 3.07
C LEU A 108 -0.77 1.34 1.78
N LEU A 109 -0.74 0.49 0.74
CA LEU A 109 -1.44 0.69 -0.53
C LEU A 109 -2.91 0.24 -0.50
N THR A 110 -3.42 -0.16 0.67
CA THR A 110 -4.80 -0.62 0.85
C THR A 110 -5.63 0.37 1.66
N VAL A 111 -6.88 0.60 1.28
CA VAL A 111 -7.87 1.35 2.06
C VAL A 111 -8.05 0.69 3.42
N ARG A 112 -8.06 -0.65 3.44
CA ARG A 112 -8.23 -1.45 4.66
C ARG A 112 -7.22 -1.09 5.74
N TYR A 113 -5.95 -0.87 5.39
CA TYR A 113 -4.93 -0.44 6.33
C TYR A 113 -5.31 0.87 7.02
N TRP A 114 -5.68 1.88 6.23
CA TRP A 114 -6.04 3.22 6.71
C TRP A 114 -7.39 3.27 7.43
N GLU A 115 -8.31 2.33 7.15
CA GLU A 115 -9.57 2.21 7.88
C GLU A 115 -9.43 1.43 9.19
N SER A 116 -8.52 0.46 9.25
CA SER A 116 -8.34 -0.39 10.43
C SER A 116 -7.92 0.40 11.67
N THR A 117 -7.28 1.54 11.47
CA THR A 117 -6.83 2.47 12.50
C THR A 117 -8.00 3.25 13.09
N ASN A 118 -8.94 3.69 12.25
CA ASN A 118 -10.14 4.43 12.65
C ASN A 118 -11.08 3.65 13.56
N ASN A 119 -11.06 2.32 13.51
CA ASN A 119 -11.97 1.51 14.29
C ASN A 119 -11.71 1.62 15.80
N PHE A 120 -10.48 1.93 16.22
CA PHE A 120 -10.19 2.13 17.64
C PHE A 120 -10.74 3.48 18.15
N ALA A 121 -10.52 4.56 17.40
CA ALA A 121 -11.09 5.88 17.70
C ALA A 121 -12.62 5.92 17.60
N LYS A 122 -13.22 5.21 16.65
CA LYS A 122 -14.69 5.09 16.55
C LYS A 122 -15.27 4.27 17.70
N LEU A 123 -14.62 3.18 18.13
CA LEU A 123 -15.05 2.44 19.32
C LEU A 123 -14.93 3.30 20.58
N THR A 124 -13.82 4.00 20.78
CA THR A 124 -13.64 4.88 21.95
C THR A 124 -14.57 6.09 21.92
N LYS A 125 -14.84 6.72 20.77
CA LYS A 125 -15.86 7.77 20.63
C LYS A 125 -17.27 7.24 20.83
N ALA A 126 -17.61 6.05 20.34
CA ALA A 126 -18.92 5.43 20.57
C ALA A 126 -19.12 5.07 22.05
N VAL A 127 -18.08 4.55 22.72
CA VAL A 127 -18.08 4.32 24.16
C VAL A 127 -18.20 5.64 24.92
N ASN A 128 -17.44 6.67 24.56
CA ASN A 128 -17.49 7.99 25.21
C ASN A 128 -18.79 8.76 24.94
N ASN A 129 -19.37 8.68 23.75
CA ASN A 129 -20.68 9.28 23.46
C ASN A 129 -21.83 8.51 24.13
N LYS A 130 -21.69 7.18 24.29
CA LYS A 130 -22.63 6.39 25.08
C LYS A 130 -22.55 6.74 26.57
N LEU A 131 -21.40 7.21 27.06
CA LEU A 131 -21.21 7.77 28.41
C LEU A 131 -21.67 9.23 28.54
N LYS A 132 -21.70 10.01 27.44
CA LYS A 132 -22.09 11.43 27.43
C LYS A 132 -23.52 11.69 26.93
N GLY A 133 -24.29 10.64 26.66
CA GLY A 133 -25.69 10.73 26.23
C GLY A 133 -26.65 11.17 27.34
N ASN A 134 -26.44 12.34 27.95
CA ASN A 134 -27.51 13.10 28.59
C ASN A 134 -27.14 14.58 28.85
N ALA A 135 -26.91 15.37 27.80
CA ALA A 135 -26.95 16.83 27.91
C ALA A 135 -27.25 17.44 26.54
N GLY A 136 -28.51 17.83 26.34
CA GLY A 136 -28.98 18.39 25.09
C GLY A 136 -28.43 19.79 24.78
N LYS A 137 -28.45 20.17 23.51
CA LYS A 137 -28.89 21.50 23.08
C LYS A 137 -29.01 21.61 21.55
N LYS A 138 -30.19 22.09 21.13
CA LYS A 138 -30.44 22.69 19.82
C LYS A 138 -29.76 24.06 19.77
N GLY A 139 -29.05 24.36 18.68
CA GLY A 139 -28.47 25.68 18.42
C GLY A 139 -28.34 25.94 16.92
N LYS A 140 -29.07 26.95 16.45
CA LYS A 140 -29.23 27.40 15.06
C LYS A 140 -27.96 28.03 14.47
N GLY A 141 -27.78 27.80 13.17
CA GLY A 141 -27.49 28.83 12.15
C GLY A 141 -26.29 29.76 12.38
N GLY A 142 -25.09 29.30 11.99
CA GLY A 142 -23.92 30.15 11.76
C GLY A 142 -23.48 30.05 10.30
N LYS A 143 -23.47 31.19 9.60
CA LYS A 143 -23.06 31.36 8.20
C LYS A 143 -21.57 30.98 8.06
N LYS A 144 -21.26 29.97 7.24
CA LYS A 144 -19.91 29.47 6.95
C LYS A 144 -19.07 30.56 6.26
N GLY A 145 -18.15 31.17 6.99
CA GLY A 145 -16.94 31.75 6.40
C GLY A 145 -15.98 30.60 6.10
N SER A 146 -15.67 30.37 4.82
CA SER A 146 -14.70 29.36 4.40
C SER A 146 -13.29 29.90 4.66
N ASN A 147 -12.80 29.79 5.89
CA ASN A 147 -11.35 29.85 6.14
C ASN A 147 -10.74 28.60 5.49
N SER A 148 -10.12 28.79 4.31
CA SER A 148 -9.39 27.75 3.57
C SER A 148 -8.05 27.41 4.23
N GLU A 149 -8.05 27.20 5.54
CA GLU A 149 -6.90 26.72 6.32
C GLU A 149 -6.69 25.23 6.04
N GLY A 150 -6.09 24.94 4.88
CA GLY A 150 -5.73 23.59 4.47
C GLY A 150 -5.35 23.42 2.99
N THR A 151 -5.49 24.46 2.16
CA THR A 151 -4.99 24.41 0.78
C THR A 151 -3.49 24.66 0.79
N GLY A 152 -2.68 23.60 0.87
CA GLY A 152 -1.24 23.72 0.63
C GLY A 152 -1.02 24.35 -0.75
N SER A 153 -0.14 25.35 -0.84
CA SER A 153 0.19 25.98 -2.12
C SER A 153 1.03 25.01 -2.97
N PRO A 154 0.81 24.97 -4.30
CA PRO A 154 1.70 24.27 -5.22
C PRO A 154 3.16 24.66 -5.00
N ARG A 155 4.07 23.68 -5.02
CA ARG A 155 5.52 23.90 -5.00
C ARG A 155 6.06 23.79 -6.42
N MET A 156 6.57 24.91 -6.93
CA MET A 156 7.24 24.95 -8.22
C MET A 156 8.56 24.16 -8.17
N PRO A 157 9.10 23.69 -9.32
CA PRO A 157 10.36 22.94 -9.36
C PRO A 157 11.50 23.62 -8.60
N GLU A 158 11.61 24.94 -8.69
CA GLU A 158 12.60 25.74 -7.95
C GLU A 158 12.49 25.58 -6.42
N LYS A 159 11.27 25.67 -5.87
CA LYS A 159 11.02 25.46 -4.44
C LYS A 159 11.32 24.02 -4.01
N VAL A 160 11.00 23.07 -4.88
CA VAL A 160 11.25 21.65 -4.63
C VAL A 160 12.76 21.35 -4.58
N LEU A 161 13.51 21.85 -5.58
CA LEU A 161 14.95 21.65 -5.70
C LEU A 161 15.76 22.38 -4.61
N ASN A 162 15.42 23.62 -4.29
CA ASN A 162 16.17 24.41 -3.29
C ASN A 162 15.91 23.99 -1.84
N ASP A 163 14.66 23.64 -1.52
CA ASP A 163 14.25 23.52 -0.12
C ASP A 163 13.74 22.12 0.22
N THR A 164 12.84 21.58 -0.60
CA THR A 164 12.05 20.38 -0.22
C THR A 164 12.90 19.11 -0.29
N ILE A 165 13.59 18.89 -1.42
CA ILE A 165 14.38 17.68 -1.64
C ILE A 165 15.65 17.64 -0.76
N PRO A 166 16.43 18.72 -0.60
CA PRO A 166 17.58 18.69 0.29
C PRO A 166 17.21 18.33 1.74
N GLY A 167 16.06 18.82 2.23
CA GLY A 167 15.51 18.42 3.53
C GLY A 167 15.14 16.93 3.57
N LEU A 168 14.37 16.47 2.58
CA LEU A 168 13.97 15.06 2.45
C LEU A 168 15.16 14.11 2.41
N LEU A 169 16.17 14.40 1.59
CA LEU A 169 17.36 13.54 1.44
C LEU A 169 18.22 13.50 2.71
N ARG A 170 18.12 14.52 3.56
CA ARG A 170 18.75 14.51 4.90
C ARG A 170 17.97 13.60 5.84
N GLU A 171 16.64 13.74 5.89
CA GLU A 171 15.79 12.90 6.72
C GLU A 171 15.90 11.42 6.33
N LEU A 172 15.88 11.09 5.04
CA LEU A 172 16.03 9.72 4.53
C LEU A 172 17.40 9.12 4.83
N ARG A 173 18.48 9.93 4.81
CA ARG A 173 19.82 9.46 5.18
C ARG A 173 19.89 9.07 6.65
N ASP A 174 19.14 9.76 7.49
CA ASP A 174 19.14 9.54 8.94
C ASP A 174 18.19 8.38 9.35
N MET A 175 17.48 7.76 8.39
CA MET A 175 16.65 6.57 8.60
C MET A 175 17.47 5.26 8.62
N PRO A 176 17.00 4.21 9.31
CA PRO A 176 17.69 2.91 9.34
C PRO A 176 17.77 2.26 7.95
N ALA A 177 18.96 1.84 7.54
CA ALA A 177 19.19 1.15 6.26
C ALA A 177 18.50 -0.23 6.17
N THR A 178 18.10 -0.82 7.30
CA THR A 178 17.41 -2.12 7.38
C THR A 178 15.89 -1.99 7.46
N GLY A 179 15.35 -0.78 7.22
CA GLY A 179 13.91 -0.51 7.23
C GLY A 179 13.15 -1.21 6.11
N ALA A 180 11.82 -1.27 6.24
CA ALA A 180 10.97 -1.88 5.23
C ALA A 180 10.88 -0.99 3.97
N GLN A 181 10.92 -1.61 2.79
CA GLN A 181 10.88 -0.91 1.51
C GLN A 181 9.52 -1.11 0.83
N LEU A 182 8.81 0.00 0.62
CA LEU A 182 7.59 0.00 -0.18
C LEU A 182 7.97 -0.19 -1.66
N LYS A 183 7.16 -0.96 -2.38
CA LYS A 183 7.32 -1.24 -3.81
C LYS A 183 6.09 -0.75 -4.52
N LEU A 184 6.28 0.05 -5.56
CA LEU A 184 5.21 0.52 -6.41
C LEU A 184 5.37 -0.11 -7.78
N PHE A 185 4.29 -0.43 -8.45
CA PHE A 185 4.31 -1.10 -9.74
C PHE A 185 3.57 -0.28 -10.78
N ARG A 186 4.03 -0.37 -12.02
CA ARG A 186 3.31 0.20 -13.15
C ARG A 186 3.62 -0.56 -14.43
N THR A 187 2.58 -0.80 -15.20
CA THR A 187 2.68 -1.31 -16.57
C THR A 187 2.60 -0.13 -17.54
N MET A 188 3.52 -0.06 -18.50
CA MET A 188 3.64 1.07 -19.44
C MET A 188 4.16 0.61 -20.82
N PRO A 189 4.09 1.47 -21.86
CA PRO A 189 4.73 1.18 -23.14
C PRO A 189 6.24 0.96 -23.00
N THR A 190 6.81 0.12 -23.85
CA THR A 190 8.25 -0.22 -23.83
C THR A 190 9.12 1.02 -23.91
N GLU A 191 8.75 2.01 -24.73
CA GLU A 191 9.52 3.24 -24.90
C GLU A 191 9.60 4.06 -23.59
N GLU A 192 8.55 4.05 -22.78
CA GLU A 192 8.57 4.70 -21.47
C GLU A 192 9.41 3.92 -20.48
N ALA A 193 9.31 2.58 -20.49
CA ALA A 193 10.10 1.72 -19.61
C ALA A 193 11.60 1.82 -19.92
N ASP A 194 11.98 1.81 -21.20
CA ASP A 194 13.36 1.99 -21.68
C ASP A 194 13.93 3.32 -21.19
N ALA A 195 13.19 4.42 -21.38
CA ALA A 195 13.61 5.75 -20.93
C ALA A 195 13.81 5.83 -19.40
N ILE A 196 13.02 5.10 -18.60
CA ILE A 196 13.19 5.04 -17.14
C ILE A 196 14.44 4.25 -16.75
N LEU A 197 14.69 3.12 -17.41
CA LEU A 197 15.86 2.28 -17.13
C LEU A 197 17.16 2.96 -17.57
N GLU A 198 17.16 3.63 -18.73
CA GLU A 198 18.27 4.48 -19.19
C GLU A 198 18.53 5.63 -18.21
N TRP A 199 17.48 6.36 -17.80
CA TRP A 199 17.61 7.40 -16.77
C TRP A 199 18.20 6.85 -15.46
N GLN A 200 17.80 5.66 -15.03
CA GLN A 200 18.35 5.04 -13.84
C GLN A 200 19.84 4.75 -13.97
N ALA A 201 20.25 4.18 -15.11
CA ALA A 201 21.63 3.81 -15.36
C ALA A 201 22.55 5.04 -15.48
N GLU A 202 22.06 6.12 -16.09
CA GLU A 202 22.92 7.25 -16.49
C GLU A 202 22.79 8.48 -15.60
N LYS A 203 21.59 8.77 -15.08
CA LYS A 203 21.28 10.08 -14.49
C LYS A 203 20.84 10.04 -13.04
N LYS A 204 20.34 8.91 -12.53
CA LYS A 204 19.75 8.84 -11.18
C LYS A 204 20.68 9.35 -10.10
N ASP A 205 21.88 8.78 -10.01
CA ASP A 205 22.81 9.10 -8.92
C ASP A 205 23.36 10.53 -9.05
N ALA A 206 23.75 10.93 -10.28
CA ALA A 206 24.16 12.31 -10.55
C ALA A 206 23.05 13.32 -10.21
N THR A 207 21.79 12.99 -10.49
CA THR A 207 20.66 13.86 -10.15
C THR A 207 20.44 13.92 -8.65
N GLU A 208 20.54 12.81 -7.93
CA GLU A 208 20.42 12.80 -6.47
C GLU A 208 21.53 13.63 -5.81
N ASP A 209 22.77 13.48 -6.25
CA ASP A 209 23.90 14.27 -5.75
C ASP A 209 23.73 15.76 -6.02
N TRP A 210 23.27 16.12 -7.21
CA TRP A 210 22.94 17.49 -7.56
C TRP A 210 21.85 18.05 -6.63
N MET A 211 20.79 17.27 -6.36
CA MET A 211 19.70 17.68 -5.47
C MET A 211 20.11 17.75 -3.99
N ARG A 212 21.19 17.08 -3.57
CA ARG A 212 21.75 17.25 -2.21
C ARG A 212 22.38 18.63 -2.03
N ASN A 213 23.02 19.13 -3.09
CA ASN A 213 23.81 20.37 -3.07
C ASN A 213 23.47 21.25 -4.29
N PRO A 214 22.22 21.73 -4.41
CA PRO A 214 21.83 22.54 -5.56
C PRO A 214 22.66 23.85 -5.60
N PRO A 215 23.00 24.36 -6.79
CA PRO A 215 23.66 25.64 -6.93
C PRO A 215 22.77 26.77 -6.41
N LYS A 216 23.38 27.81 -5.86
CA LYS A 216 22.67 29.03 -5.45
C LYS A 216 22.16 29.79 -6.68
N GLY A 217 21.04 30.50 -6.53
CA GLY A 217 20.48 31.36 -7.58
C GLY A 217 19.41 30.64 -8.40
N LYS A 218 19.51 30.70 -9.74
CA LYS A 218 18.50 30.18 -10.69
C LYS A 218 18.54 28.65 -10.78
N VAL A 219 18.22 27.96 -9.69
CA VAL A 219 18.34 26.50 -9.55
C VAL A 219 17.59 25.73 -10.64
N ALA A 220 16.38 26.16 -11.01
CA ALA A 220 15.57 25.45 -11.99
C ALA A 220 16.15 25.58 -13.41
N LEU A 221 16.78 26.72 -13.71
CA LEU A 221 17.49 26.92 -14.97
C LEU A 221 18.75 26.05 -15.01
N ALA A 222 19.55 26.08 -13.94
CA ALA A 222 20.76 25.27 -13.82
C ALA A 222 20.46 23.77 -13.91
N PHE A 223 19.36 23.30 -13.32
CA PHE A 223 18.92 21.91 -13.44
C PHE A 223 18.57 21.53 -14.88
N ARG A 224 17.92 22.44 -15.60
CA ARG A 224 17.49 22.19 -16.99
C ARG A 224 18.67 22.19 -17.98
N GLU A 225 19.69 22.98 -17.71
CA GLU A 225 20.86 23.14 -18.57
C GLU A 225 21.94 22.09 -18.31
N ASP A 226 21.91 21.40 -17.16
CA ASP A 226 22.87 20.35 -16.83
C ASP A 226 22.42 18.99 -17.42
N GLU A 227 23.01 18.61 -18.55
CA GLU A 227 22.65 17.38 -19.29
C GLU A 227 22.87 16.09 -18.50
N ARG A 228 23.71 16.13 -17.45
CA ARG A 228 24.05 14.98 -16.59
C ARG A 228 22.92 14.62 -15.64
N VAL A 229 21.98 15.55 -15.39
CA VAL A 229 20.87 15.35 -14.46
C VAL A 229 19.53 15.39 -15.19
N GLY A 230 18.49 14.86 -14.55
CA GLY A 230 17.16 14.87 -15.14
C GLY A 230 16.09 14.32 -14.22
N ALA A 231 14.86 14.79 -14.41
CA ALA A 231 13.71 14.20 -13.72
C ALA A 231 13.40 12.82 -14.30
N ILE A 232 13.09 11.84 -13.46
CA ILE A 232 12.65 10.51 -13.91
C ILE A 232 11.51 10.65 -14.94
N PRO A 233 11.59 9.99 -16.11
CA PRO A 233 10.62 10.18 -17.19
C PRO A 233 9.28 9.43 -17.00
N VAL A 234 8.97 8.98 -15.77
CA VAL A 234 7.70 8.34 -15.42
C VAL A 234 6.51 9.28 -15.59
N ARG A 235 5.35 8.73 -15.95
CA ARG A 235 4.07 9.45 -16.11
C ARG A 235 2.94 8.74 -15.36
N GLY A 236 1.76 9.34 -15.30
CA GLY A 236 0.54 8.66 -14.85
C GLY A 236 0.56 8.18 -13.39
N HIS A 237 0.05 6.97 -13.20
CA HIS A 237 -0.29 6.40 -11.90
C HIS A 237 0.55 5.16 -11.62
N LEU A 238 1.02 5.01 -10.39
CA LEU A 238 1.66 3.81 -9.87
C LEU A 238 0.76 3.17 -8.80
N GLY A 239 0.81 1.86 -8.68
CA GLY A 239 -0.05 1.10 -7.79
C GLY A 239 0.67 -0.04 -7.10
N ASP A 240 -0.12 -0.98 -6.58
CA ASP A 240 0.39 -2.30 -6.26
C ASP A 240 0.59 -3.18 -7.51
N GLU A 241 1.16 -4.36 -7.33
CA GLU A 241 1.42 -5.32 -8.41
C GLU A 241 0.13 -5.75 -9.13
N GLN A 242 -0.97 -5.93 -8.38
CA GLN A 242 -2.26 -6.34 -8.93
C GLN A 242 -2.83 -5.27 -9.86
N GLN A 243 -2.80 -4.01 -9.45
CA GLN A 243 -3.24 -2.88 -10.26
C GLN A 243 -2.44 -2.77 -11.54
N ALA A 244 -1.11 -2.90 -11.47
CA ALA A 244 -0.26 -2.88 -12.66
C ALA A 244 -0.64 -3.99 -13.65
N GLY A 245 -0.95 -5.20 -13.18
CA GLY A 245 -1.43 -6.31 -14.01
C GLY A 245 -2.73 -5.99 -14.75
N VAL A 246 -3.72 -5.36 -14.10
CA VAL A 246 -5.02 -5.05 -14.74
C VAL A 246 -4.88 -4.08 -15.93
N TYR A 247 -3.93 -3.14 -15.90
CA TYR A 247 -3.68 -2.23 -17.02
C TYR A 247 -3.02 -2.91 -18.23
N TYR A 248 -2.41 -4.08 -18.03
CA TYR A 248 -1.90 -4.89 -19.13
C TYR A 248 -3.06 -5.36 -20.03
N ASP A 249 -4.12 -5.90 -19.41
CA ASP A 249 -5.22 -6.60 -20.10
C ASP A 249 -6.26 -5.68 -20.76
N LYS A 250 -6.42 -4.45 -20.27
CA LYS A 250 -7.51 -3.54 -20.70
C LYS A 250 -7.18 -2.67 -21.93
N GLY A 251 -6.13 -2.98 -22.67
CA GLY A 251 -5.75 -2.19 -23.84
C GLY A 251 -6.75 -2.30 -25.00
N ASP A 252 -7.68 -1.34 -25.08
CA ASP A 252 -8.40 -0.95 -26.32
C ASP A 252 -7.44 -0.36 -27.38
N ASP A 253 -6.19 -0.13 -27.01
CA ASP A 253 -5.12 0.29 -27.91
C ASP A 253 -4.60 -0.94 -28.67
N LYS A 254 -5.13 -1.15 -29.89
CA LYS A 254 -4.68 -2.17 -30.84
C LYS A 254 -3.24 -1.94 -31.32
N SER A 255 -2.56 -0.88 -30.89
CA SER A 255 -1.12 -0.80 -31.08
C SER A 255 -0.46 -1.86 -30.19
N ARG A 256 0.05 -2.89 -30.85
CA ARG A 256 0.85 -3.98 -30.26
C ARG A 256 2.21 -3.48 -29.72
N ALA A 257 2.30 -2.26 -29.20
CA ALA A 257 3.48 -1.84 -28.48
C ALA A 257 3.64 -2.78 -27.29
N SER A 258 4.80 -3.44 -27.20
CA SER A 258 5.13 -4.28 -26.06
C SER A 258 4.97 -3.44 -24.79
N LYS A 259 4.20 -3.96 -23.83
CA LYS A 259 4.10 -3.35 -22.49
C LYS A 259 5.13 -4.00 -21.60
N ARG A 260 5.74 -3.22 -20.71
CA ARG A 260 6.66 -3.69 -19.67
C ARG A 260 6.15 -3.26 -18.32
N THR A 261 6.38 -4.09 -17.31
CA THR A 261 6.05 -3.78 -15.92
C THR A 261 7.32 -3.41 -15.19
N LEU A 262 7.35 -2.23 -14.59
CA LEU A 262 8.46 -1.80 -13.74
C LEU A 262 8.01 -1.74 -12.28
N MET A 263 8.88 -2.21 -11.39
CA MET A 263 8.79 -2.09 -9.94
C MET A 263 9.72 -0.97 -9.48
N PHE A 264 9.17 0.01 -8.77
CA PHE A 264 9.83 1.16 -8.19
C PHE A 264 9.99 0.91 -6.69
N VAL A 265 11.22 0.67 -6.24
CA VAL A 265 11.52 0.34 -4.85
C VAL A 265 11.90 1.62 -4.11
N LEU A 266 11.17 1.96 -3.04
CA LEU A 266 11.52 3.09 -2.20
C LEU A 266 12.74 2.76 -1.32
N LYS A 267 13.46 3.79 -0.88
CA LYS A 267 14.51 3.68 0.14
C LYS A 267 13.95 3.06 1.43
N PRO A 268 14.78 2.37 2.24
CA PRO A 268 14.37 1.82 3.53
C PRO A 268 13.62 2.84 4.38
N ASP A 269 12.46 2.45 4.91
CA ASP A 269 11.58 3.29 5.75
C ASP A 269 11.04 4.59 5.13
N ALA A 270 11.35 4.87 3.86
CA ALA A 270 10.92 6.06 3.13
C ALA A 270 9.39 6.25 3.12
N HIS A 271 8.64 5.15 3.21
CA HIS A 271 7.18 5.15 3.27
C HIS A 271 6.62 6.01 4.42
N LYS A 272 7.36 6.14 5.53
CA LYS A 272 6.99 6.98 6.69
C LYS A 272 6.90 8.46 6.32
N LEU A 273 7.80 8.94 5.47
CA LEU A 273 7.78 10.30 4.92
C LEU A 273 6.88 10.39 3.69
N PHE A 274 6.85 9.34 2.86
CA PHE A 274 6.07 9.29 1.63
C PHE A 274 4.60 9.58 1.87
N PHE A 275 4.00 8.98 2.90
CA PHE A 275 2.61 9.20 3.32
C PHE A 275 2.42 10.36 4.32
N SER A 276 3.42 11.25 4.45
CA SER A 276 3.32 12.39 5.35
C SER A 276 2.67 13.61 4.68
N PRO A 277 1.94 14.45 5.43
CA PRO A 277 1.39 15.72 4.94
C PRO A 277 2.43 16.71 4.38
N GLN A 278 3.71 16.51 4.72
CA GLN A 278 4.80 17.33 4.20
C GLN A 278 5.10 17.02 2.73
N TYR A 279 4.90 15.78 2.28
CA TYR A 279 5.27 15.33 0.93
C TYR A 279 4.09 14.84 0.11
N MET A 280 2.92 14.61 0.73
CA MET A 280 1.73 14.09 0.08
C MET A 280 0.62 15.12 0.00
N ALA A 281 -0.14 15.08 -1.10
CA ALA A 281 -1.40 15.80 -1.25
C ALA A 281 -2.52 14.80 -1.55
N LEU A 282 -3.68 15.06 -0.95
CA LEU A 282 -4.85 14.18 -1.08
C LEU A 282 -5.93 14.88 -1.90
N SER A 283 -6.59 14.14 -2.79
CA SER A 283 -7.83 14.62 -3.41
C SER A 283 -8.92 14.84 -2.35
N GLU A 284 -9.86 15.72 -2.69
CA GLU A 284 -10.98 16.07 -1.81
C GLU A 284 -11.92 14.87 -1.60
N THR A 285 -12.09 14.09 -2.66
CA THR A 285 -13.00 12.96 -2.77
C THR A 285 -12.20 11.66 -2.97
N GLY A 286 -12.87 10.52 -2.83
CA GLY A 286 -12.27 9.19 -2.96
C GLY A 286 -12.15 8.47 -1.62
N THR A 287 -12.34 7.16 -1.66
CA THR A 287 -12.32 6.29 -0.47
C THR A 287 -10.96 6.32 0.22
N ALA A 288 -9.87 6.12 -0.53
CA ALA A 288 -8.51 6.12 0.02
C ALA A 288 -8.08 7.48 0.58
N PRO A 289 -8.20 8.62 -0.14
CA PRO A 289 -7.96 9.95 0.41
C PRO A 289 -8.76 10.23 1.70
N THR A 290 -10.00 9.75 1.76
CA THR A 290 -10.85 9.89 2.96
C THR A 290 -10.37 9.00 4.10
N ALA A 291 -9.98 7.75 3.82
CA ALA A 291 -9.46 6.83 4.82
C ALA A 291 -8.14 7.34 5.42
N ILE A 292 -7.20 7.79 4.58
CA ILE A 292 -5.92 8.38 5.01
C ILE A 292 -6.19 9.59 5.89
N ARG A 293 -7.00 10.56 5.43
CA ARG A 293 -7.28 11.79 6.19
C ARG A 293 -7.90 11.56 7.56
N ASN A 294 -8.70 10.50 7.69
CA ASN A 294 -9.38 10.19 8.94
C ASN A 294 -8.52 9.35 9.90
N SER A 295 -7.46 8.70 9.40
CA SER A 295 -6.63 7.77 10.16
C SER A 295 -5.97 8.41 11.38
N ASP A 296 -6.04 7.73 12.53
CA ASP A 296 -5.33 8.14 13.74
C ASP A 296 -3.80 8.18 13.55
N LYS A 297 -3.27 7.46 12.53
CA LYS A 297 -1.83 7.47 12.18
C LYS A 297 -1.32 8.82 11.66
N VAL A 298 -2.22 9.75 11.35
CA VAL A 298 -1.90 11.10 10.85
C VAL A 298 -2.61 12.19 11.67
N GLU A 299 -3.13 11.83 12.85
CA GLU A 299 -3.96 12.71 13.68
C GLU A 299 -3.23 14.04 14.01
N GLY A 300 -3.95 15.15 13.88
CA GLY A 300 -3.42 16.50 14.11
C GLY A 300 -2.76 17.15 12.88
N HIS A 301 -2.46 16.38 11.83
CA HIS A 301 -1.85 16.94 10.64
C HIS A 301 -2.83 17.07 9.47
N LYS A 302 -2.87 18.25 8.86
CA LYS A 302 -3.71 18.54 7.68
C LYS A 302 -2.93 18.27 6.40
N PHE A 303 -3.41 17.33 5.59
CA PHE A 303 -2.87 17.11 4.25
C PHE A 303 -3.22 18.28 3.33
N PRO A 304 -2.27 18.76 2.51
CA PRO A 304 -2.54 19.59 1.36
C PRO A 304 -3.64 19.01 0.48
N ARG A 305 -4.56 19.88 0.06
CA ARG A 305 -5.65 19.54 -0.85
C ARG A 305 -5.17 19.62 -2.28
N ALA A 306 -5.25 18.51 -3.00
CA ALA A 306 -4.98 18.49 -4.43
C ALA A 306 -6.19 18.95 -5.25
N ALA A 307 -5.92 19.58 -6.38
CA ALA A 307 -6.95 19.99 -7.33
C ALA A 307 -7.33 18.84 -8.28
N GLY A 308 -8.49 18.95 -8.91
CA GLY A 308 -8.85 18.13 -10.09
C GLY A 308 -9.16 16.66 -9.84
N GLY A 309 -9.40 16.24 -8.59
CA GLY A 309 -9.84 14.87 -8.27
C GLY A 309 -8.76 13.77 -8.42
N GLU A 310 -7.57 14.10 -8.92
CA GLU A 310 -6.49 13.14 -9.16
C GLU A 310 -5.34 13.21 -8.15
N GLY A 311 -5.49 13.95 -7.05
CA GLY A 311 -4.36 14.12 -6.13
C GLY A 311 -3.24 15.01 -6.70
N ASN A 312 -3.42 15.62 -7.86
CA ASN A 312 -2.40 16.43 -8.53
C ASN A 312 -2.22 17.80 -7.87
N LEU A 313 -1.18 17.94 -7.04
CA LEU A 313 -0.68 19.22 -6.53
C LEU A 313 0.83 19.29 -6.79
N PRO A 314 1.33 20.26 -7.61
CA PRO A 314 2.75 20.32 -7.94
C PRO A 314 3.68 20.30 -6.71
N GLY A 315 4.68 19.41 -6.75
CA GLY A 315 5.66 19.20 -5.68
C GLY A 315 5.11 18.49 -4.45
N TYR A 316 4.06 17.69 -4.62
CA TYR A 316 3.54 16.73 -3.66
C TYR A 316 3.20 15.42 -4.37
N ILE A 317 3.40 14.29 -3.70
CA ILE A 317 2.94 12.99 -4.12
C ILE A 317 1.41 12.97 -4.05
N GLY A 318 0.75 12.75 -5.19
CA GLY A 318 -0.71 12.65 -5.23
C GLY A 318 -1.19 11.25 -4.85
N VAL A 319 -2.35 11.17 -4.21
CA VAL A 319 -3.08 9.90 -4.01
C VAL A 319 -4.46 10.01 -4.62
N LYS A 320 -4.85 8.97 -5.38
CA LYS A 320 -6.16 8.84 -6.01
C LYS A 320 -6.77 7.48 -5.63
N SER A 321 -8.09 7.43 -5.56
CA SER A 321 -8.81 6.15 -5.50
C SER A 321 -9.00 5.61 -6.91
N GLU A 322 -8.67 4.35 -7.13
CA GLU A 322 -8.86 3.67 -8.40
C GLU A 322 -10.14 2.84 -8.40
N SER A 323 -10.68 2.57 -9.58
CA SER A 323 -11.77 1.60 -9.75
C SER A 323 -11.29 0.15 -9.70
N HIS A 324 -9.98 -0.08 -9.82
CA HIS A 324 -9.37 -1.39 -9.98
C HIS A 324 -8.29 -1.71 -8.93
N GLY A 325 -8.34 -1.01 -7.81
CA GLY A 325 -7.59 -1.30 -6.59
C GLY A 325 -7.83 -0.18 -5.58
N ASP A 326 -7.22 -0.29 -4.42
CA ASP A 326 -7.59 0.55 -3.29
C ASP A 326 -7.09 2.00 -3.43
N LEU A 327 -5.83 2.17 -3.83
CA LEU A 327 -5.25 3.49 -4.07
C LEU A 327 -4.18 3.47 -5.16
N SER A 328 -3.96 4.61 -5.80
CA SER A 328 -2.83 4.83 -6.71
C SER A 328 -2.07 6.10 -6.33
N ILE A 329 -0.79 6.10 -6.67
CA ILE A 329 0.14 7.20 -6.52
C ILE A 329 0.23 7.96 -7.84
N VAL A 330 0.07 9.29 -7.79
CA VAL A 330 0.02 10.13 -8.98
C VAL A 330 1.29 10.98 -9.09
N VAL A 331 1.97 10.89 -10.24
CA VAL A 331 3.28 11.55 -10.46
C VAL A 331 3.30 12.29 -11.81
N ASN A 332 2.38 13.25 -11.98
CA ASN A 332 2.07 13.82 -13.31
C ASN A 332 2.84 15.10 -13.71
N ASN A 333 3.54 15.77 -12.78
CA ASN A 333 4.24 17.03 -13.08
C ASN A 333 5.72 16.96 -12.69
N GLN A 334 6.55 17.80 -13.31
CA GLN A 334 8.00 17.78 -13.11
C GLN A 334 8.40 17.93 -11.63
N ALA A 335 7.80 18.86 -10.89
CA ALA A 335 8.09 19.06 -9.47
C ALA A 335 7.78 17.80 -8.64
N THR A 336 6.71 17.09 -8.97
CA THR A 336 6.32 15.83 -8.30
C THR A 336 7.23 14.67 -8.69
N ARG A 337 7.67 14.60 -9.95
CA ARG A 337 8.65 13.59 -10.41
C ARG A 337 10.01 13.76 -9.72
N LEU A 338 10.47 15.01 -9.58
CA LEU A 338 11.68 15.34 -8.82
C LEU A 338 11.56 14.94 -7.34
N LEU A 339 10.41 15.21 -6.73
CA LEU A 339 10.16 14.77 -5.35
C LEU A 339 10.11 13.24 -5.25
N PHE A 340 9.39 12.58 -6.16
CA PHE A 340 9.21 11.13 -6.18
C PHE A 340 10.54 10.38 -6.31
N GLN A 341 11.40 10.79 -7.26
CA GLN A 341 12.70 10.11 -7.45
C GLN A 341 13.61 10.19 -6.22
N ALA A 342 13.48 11.23 -5.38
CA ALA A 342 14.28 11.33 -4.16
C ALA A 342 13.97 10.19 -3.15
N PHE A 343 12.77 9.61 -3.22
CA PHE A 343 12.38 8.44 -2.44
C PHE A 343 12.86 7.12 -3.02
N LEU A 344 13.27 7.06 -4.28
CA LEU A 344 13.61 5.80 -4.95
C LEU A 344 14.99 5.29 -4.56
N SER A 345 15.07 3.99 -4.28
CA SER A 345 16.32 3.24 -4.18
C SER A 345 16.73 2.74 -5.57
N GLU A 346 15.81 2.06 -6.25
CA GLU A 346 16.00 1.45 -7.57
C GLU A 346 14.66 1.25 -8.28
N VAL A 347 14.75 1.01 -9.58
CA VAL A 347 13.69 0.60 -10.48
C VAL A 347 14.14 -0.67 -11.19
N VAL A 348 13.29 -1.68 -11.21
CA VAL A 348 13.59 -3.01 -11.75
C VAL A 348 12.45 -3.44 -12.65
N GLU A 349 12.76 -4.11 -13.77
CA GLU A 349 11.74 -4.80 -14.56
C GLU A 349 11.33 -6.11 -13.88
N VAL A 350 10.04 -6.43 -13.89
CA VAL A 350 9.46 -7.61 -13.22
C VAL A 350 8.66 -8.51 -14.15
#